data_AF-A0A2H1K7N8-F1
#
_entry.id   AF-A0A2H1K7N8-F1
#
_cell.length_a   1.000
_cell.length_b   1.000
_cell.length_c   1.000
_cell.angle_alpha   90.00
_cell.angle_beta   90.00
_cell.angle_gamma   90.00
#
_symmetry.space_group_name_H-M   'P 1'
#
loop_
_entity.id
_entity.type
_entity.pdbx_description
1 polymer ?
#
loop_
_entity_poly.entity_id
_entity_poly.type
_entity_poly.pdbx_seq_one_letter_code
_entity_poly.pdbx_strand_id
1 'polypeptide(L)'
;MVLTLYLAIEQSLHMPKKLLDVQVLNPELAELLTSAHPRILKDPATGEQRRPLNELGLIRAEVEYRETTIPVSQSATARLAAEEFGSDIRHAPNLGRLHEKESLEASVFVVSIHLNTLVMLRPELRNSFVYYNYLRTAELVSERVLEASLEEAIQIVSRWSQASYKLARNTVHLFGSKILDPQIPYVLQPGDSDNILRAGFVKNRSRTAAIQSERLARTLNTLDDFDVADRDGPLDEFLMTMQEATSAFNRGLNRSAVVMTATAAESLFNTLLQLLHWEKCMLPDDIAEQWDELAGIQARVKSEFSSFLGGNWDLSQPGPLHDWAQRVANLRNDVVHGGLIPSDPEVQAAFETTYGLVTELVDRLTNQRNLNRFTRTAVLLAGNQGLEKRNRWTRRVRNLQEMVSEPDWHACSQNWIAQHLNCLRAKQTGWKEKPLNCEIILVIRSADGFIAALEHAPDEGWARSVLNPETLVAELPTSIARVILDAKSPDSAAYITLQIERTRSVQGILFGERLPAYRLVPNLRIMVGPPRNPELEFKKVPTITDHWRDCQSRAQL
;
A
#
# COMPACT_ATOMS: atom_id res chain seq x y z
N MET A 1 -12.16 40.56 -17.16
CA MET A 1 -13.04 39.38 -17.05
C MET A 1 -12.51 38.51 -15.92
N VAL A 2 -13.42 38.00 -15.10
CA VAL A 2 -13.15 37.08 -13.99
C VAL A 2 -13.74 35.73 -14.36
N LEU A 3 -12.93 34.69 -14.27
CA LEU A 3 -13.34 33.30 -14.43
C LEU A 3 -13.41 32.65 -13.05
N THR A 4 -14.59 32.25 -12.63
CA THR A 4 -14.84 31.54 -11.38
C THR A 4 -14.96 30.04 -11.66
N LEU A 5 -14.15 29.23 -10.98
CA LEU A 5 -14.12 27.78 -11.07
C LEU A 5 -14.60 27.17 -9.75
N TYR A 6 -15.44 26.13 -9.82
CA TYR A 6 -15.92 25.42 -8.63
C TYR A 6 -15.28 24.05 -8.55
N LEU A 7 -14.29 23.92 -7.68
CA LEU A 7 -13.53 22.70 -7.49
C LEU A 7 -14.14 21.94 -6.30
N ALA A 8 -14.92 20.90 -6.58
CA ALA A 8 -15.51 20.05 -5.55
C ALA A 8 -14.65 18.79 -5.31
N ILE A 9 -14.59 18.36 -4.06
CA ILE A 9 -14.03 17.07 -3.66
C ILE A 9 -14.99 16.38 -2.68
N GLU A 10 -15.10 15.06 -2.81
CA GLU A 10 -15.98 14.20 -1.99
C GLU A 10 -15.39 13.91 -0.59
N GLN A 11 -14.74 14.90 0.01
CA GLN A 11 -14.15 14.80 1.34
C GLN A 11 -14.32 16.12 2.07
N SER A 12 -14.81 16.05 3.32
CA SER A 12 -14.83 17.21 4.21
C SER A 12 -13.39 17.60 4.58
N LEU A 13 -13.05 18.88 4.43
CA LEU A 13 -11.74 19.41 4.74
C LEU A 13 -11.86 20.48 5.81
N HIS A 14 -11.23 20.27 6.96
CA HIS A 14 -11.19 21.31 7.98
C HIS A 14 -10.22 22.42 7.55
N MET A 15 -10.75 23.41 6.83
CA MET A 15 -10.03 24.56 6.28
C MET A 15 -10.64 25.87 6.78
N PRO A 16 -9.85 26.94 6.95
CA PRO A 16 -10.42 28.25 7.25
C PRO A 16 -11.37 28.69 6.11
N LYS A 17 -12.56 29.21 6.44
CA LYS A 17 -13.60 29.57 5.46
C LYS A 17 -13.17 30.62 4.43
N LYS A 18 -12.31 31.55 4.84
CA LYS A 18 -11.71 32.57 3.97
C LYS A 18 -10.24 32.72 4.33
N LEU A 19 -9.39 32.85 3.30
CA LEU A 19 -8.07 33.40 3.48
C LEU A 19 -8.18 34.92 3.36
N LEU A 20 -7.94 35.62 4.46
CA LEU A 20 -7.78 37.07 4.43
C LEU A 20 -6.31 37.38 4.09
N ASP A 21 -6.09 38.48 3.36
CA ASP A 21 -4.74 38.97 3.05
C ASP A 21 -3.91 39.06 4.35
N VAL A 22 -2.61 38.71 4.31
CA VAL A 22 -1.69 38.95 5.43
C VAL A 22 -1.71 40.41 5.86
N GLN A 23 -1.91 41.34 4.93
CA GLN A 23 -2.10 42.77 5.23
C GLN A 23 -3.38 43.06 6.00
N VAL A 24 -4.42 42.24 5.82
CA VAL A 24 -5.71 42.36 6.51
C VAL A 24 -5.68 41.66 7.86
N LEU A 25 -4.97 40.53 7.96
CA LEU A 25 -4.86 39.74 9.20
C LEU A 25 -3.85 40.32 10.19
N ASN A 26 -2.73 40.87 9.70
CA ASN A 26 -1.70 41.43 10.54
C ASN A 26 -0.86 42.48 9.76
N PRO A 27 -1.30 43.75 9.75
CA PRO A 27 -0.60 44.84 9.08
C PRO A 27 0.86 44.98 9.53
N GLU A 28 1.11 44.78 10.82
CA GLU A 28 2.45 44.85 11.42
C GLU A 28 3.35 43.72 10.93
N LEU A 29 2.86 42.49 10.79
CA LEU A 29 3.63 41.37 10.23
C LEU A 29 3.94 41.57 8.74
N ALA A 30 3.00 42.16 7.98
CA ALA A 30 3.23 42.53 6.59
C ALA A 30 4.35 43.59 6.49
N GLU A 31 4.34 44.57 7.38
CA GLU A 31 5.38 45.59 7.49
C GLU A 31 6.72 45.00 7.98
N LEU A 32 6.68 44.03 8.89
CA LEU A 32 7.86 43.31 9.42
C LEU A 32 8.53 42.42 8.36
N LEU A 33 7.75 41.69 7.57
CA LEU A 33 8.26 40.91 6.44
C LEU A 33 8.84 41.80 5.34
N THR A 34 8.22 42.96 5.11
CA THR A 34 8.70 43.98 4.16
C THR A 34 10.00 44.63 4.63
N SER A 35 10.16 44.83 5.94
CA SER A 35 11.35 45.44 6.55
C SER A 35 12.49 44.46 6.84
N ALA A 36 12.21 43.16 7.07
CA ALA A 36 13.21 42.13 7.32
C ALA A 36 13.95 41.67 6.04
N HIS A 37 13.33 41.81 4.87
CA HIS A 37 13.92 41.38 3.59
C HIS A 37 13.84 42.45 2.48
N PRO A 38 14.35 43.67 2.69
CA PRO A 38 14.17 44.79 1.76
C PRO A 38 14.83 44.56 0.39
N ARG A 39 15.90 43.75 0.33
CA ARG A 39 16.62 43.40 -0.91
C ARG A 39 15.85 42.43 -1.82
N ILE A 40 14.84 41.73 -1.31
CA ILE A 40 13.98 40.85 -2.11
C ILE A 40 12.88 41.68 -2.80
N LEU A 41 12.50 42.81 -2.22
CA LEU A 41 11.31 43.58 -2.61
C LEU A 41 11.60 44.92 -3.29
N LYS A 42 12.82 45.48 -3.15
CA LYS A 42 13.20 46.75 -3.77
C LYS A 42 14.50 46.62 -4.54
N ASP A 43 14.61 47.34 -5.65
CA ASP A 43 15.86 47.42 -6.40
C ASP A 43 16.89 48.18 -5.55
N PRO A 44 18.04 47.58 -5.22
CA PRO A 44 19.04 48.24 -4.39
C PRO A 44 19.65 49.49 -5.05
N ALA A 45 19.54 49.65 -6.38
CA ALA A 45 20.06 50.81 -7.08
C ALA A 45 19.07 51.98 -7.14
N THR A 46 17.75 51.72 -7.21
CA THR A 46 16.74 52.77 -7.41
C THR A 46 15.81 52.99 -6.22
N GLY A 47 15.76 52.04 -5.27
CA GLY A 47 14.84 52.09 -4.13
C GLY A 47 13.37 51.81 -4.49
N GLU A 48 13.07 51.64 -5.78
CA GLU A 48 11.74 51.27 -6.27
C GLU A 48 11.42 49.80 -5.99
N GLN A 49 10.14 49.50 -5.80
CA GLN A 49 9.67 48.14 -5.53
C GLN A 49 9.96 47.26 -6.76
N ARG A 50 10.83 46.26 -6.61
CA ARG A 50 11.20 45.35 -7.71
C ARG A 50 9.99 44.60 -8.24
N ARG A 51 9.07 44.22 -7.35
CA ARG A 51 7.79 43.54 -7.63
C ARG A 51 6.79 43.85 -6.51
N PRO A 52 5.53 44.20 -6.82
CA PRO A 52 4.53 44.47 -5.79
C PRO A 52 4.12 43.17 -5.06
N LEU A 53 3.68 43.24 -3.80
CA LEU A 53 3.43 42.09 -2.90
C LEU A 53 2.45 41.02 -3.45
N ASN A 54 1.60 41.41 -4.40
CA ASN A 54 0.78 40.54 -5.26
C ASN A 54 1.59 39.56 -6.14
N GLU A 55 2.89 39.77 -6.32
CA GLU A 55 3.79 38.80 -6.94
C GLU A 55 4.34 37.74 -5.97
N LEU A 56 4.23 37.95 -4.64
CA LEU A 56 4.45 36.91 -3.62
C LEU A 56 3.27 35.94 -3.47
N GLY A 57 2.28 35.99 -4.37
CA GLY A 57 1.30 34.92 -4.55
C GLY A 57 0.05 35.02 -3.69
N LEU A 58 -0.25 36.18 -3.09
CA LEU A 58 -1.43 36.35 -2.23
C LEU A 58 -2.63 37.06 -2.87
N ILE A 59 -2.54 37.63 -4.07
CA ILE A 59 -3.74 38.11 -4.80
C ILE A 59 -3.58 37.80 -6.30
N ARG A 60 -3.96 36.57 -6.68
CA ARG A 60 -4.09 36.14 -8.10
C ARG A 60 -5.45 35.56 -8.41
N ALA A 61 -6.10 35.02 -7.38
CA ALA A 61 -7.48 34.59 -7.39
C ALA A 61 -8.10 34.85 -6.02
N GLU A 62 -9.40 35.14 -5.97
CA GLU A 62 -10.15 35.02 -4.72
C GLU A 62 -10.47 33.55 -4.51
N VAL A 63 -10.23 33.03 -3.29
CA VAL A 63 -10.53 31.65 -2.95
C VAL A 63 -11.48 31.64 -1.77
N GLU A 64 -12.65 31.06 -1.98
CA GLU A 64 -13.63 30.82 -0.93
C GLU A 64 -13.76 29.32 -0.69
N TYR A 65 -13.74 28.91 0.58
CA TYR A 65 -14.00 27.53 0.99
C TYR A 65 -15.40 27.40 1.57
N ARG A 66 -16.17 26.46 1.02
CA ARG A 66 -17.52 26.14 1.47
C ARG A 66 -17.65 24.64 1.76
N GLU A 67 -18.13 24.31 2.96
CA GLU A 67 -18.65 22.98 3.28
C GLU A 67 -20.11 22.93 2.82
N THR A 68 -20.47 21.92 2.04
CA THR A 68 -21.84 21.73 1.57
C THR A 68 -22.18 20.24 1.47
N THR A 69 -23.46 19.92 1.63
CA THR A 69 -23.96 18.54 1.56
C THR A 69 -24.59 18.33 0.19
N ILE A 70 -24.10 17.36 -0.59
CA ILE A 70 -24.51 17.15 -1.97
C ILE A 70 -25.01 15.71 -2.18
N PRO A 71 -26.17 15.48 -2.80
CA PRO A 71 -26.67 14.13 -3.10
C PRO A 71 -25.72 13.32 -4.01
N VAL A 72 -25.49 12.05 -3.70
CA VAL A 72 -24.59 11.11 -4.41
C VAL A 72 -24.96 10.91 -5.89
N SER A 73 -26.23 11.15 -6.25
CA SER A 73 -26.79 10.79 -7.56
C SER A 73 -26.45 11.77 -8.71
N GLN A 74 -25.64 12.80 -8.48
CA GLN A 74 -25.21 13.76 -9.50
C GLN A 74 -23.71 14.03 -9.33
N SER A 75 -22.98 14.38 -10.40
CA SER A 75 -21.67 15.01 -10.20
C SER A 75 -21.92 16.26 -9.37
N ALA A 76 -21.48 16.24 -8.11
CA ALA A 76 -21.76 17.25 -7.10
C ALA A 76 -21.59 18.70 -7.62
N THR A 77 -20.59 18.87 -8.47
CA THR A 77 -20.26 20.04 -9.28
C THR A 77 -21.40 20.56 -10.16
N ALA A 78 -22.11 19.71 -10.90
CA ALA A 78 -23.16 20.11 -11.84
C ALA A 78 -24.42 20.65 -11.14
N ARG A 79 -24.73 20.13 -9.94
CA ARG A 79 -25.87 20.60 -9.15
C ARG A 79 -25.56 21.89 -8.41
N LEU A 80 -24.36 22.03 -7.84
CA LEU A 80 -23.91 23.29 -7.23
C LEU A 80 -23.93 24.44 -8.23
N ALA A 81 -23.50 24.17 -9.46
CA ALA A 81 -23.68 25.10 -10.56
C ALA A 81 -25.18 25.45 -10.73
N ALA A 82 -26.06 24.45 -10.89
CA ALA A 82 -27.50 24.71 -11.07
C ALA A 82 -28.15 25.50 -9.91
N GLU A 83 -27.79 25.20 -8.66
CA GLU A 83 -28.36 25.82 -7.46
C GLU A 83 -27.88 27.26 -7.23
N GLU A 84 -26.61 27.56 -7.51
CA GLU A 84 -26.12 28.95 -7.46
C GLU A 84 -26.71 29.83 -8.57
N PHE A 85 -26.96 29.28 -9.75
CA PHE A 85 -27.28 30.10 -10.92
C PHE A 85 -28.77 30.39 -11.11
N GLY A 86 -29.65 29.84 -10.26
CA GLY A 86 -31.10 30.12 -10.29
C GLY A 86 -31.76 29.93 -11.66
N SER A 87 -31.11 29.22 -12.58
CA SER A 87 -31.42 29.19 -14.00
C SER A 87 -31.48 27.76 -14.51
N ASP A 88 -32.48 27.55 -15.35
CA ASP A 88 -32.82 26.32 -16.04
C ASP A 88 -31.66 25.91 -16.97
N ILE A 89 -30.70 25.11 -16.46
CA ILE A 89 -29.58 24.59 -17.25
C ILE A 89 -30.14 23.52 -18.21
N ARG A 90 -30.80 23.96 -19.29
CA ARG A 90 -31.32 23.10 -20.38
C ARG A 90 -30.23 22.35 -21.17
N HIS A 91 -28.96 22.47 -20.75
CA HIS A 91 -27.80 21.82 -21.36
C HIS A 91 -27.06 20.89 -20.39
N ALA A 92 -27.57 20.69 -19.16
CA ALA A 92 -27.10 19.61 -18.33
C ALA A 92 -27.57 18.28 -18.97
N PRO A 93 -26.67 17.32 -19.27
CA PRO A 93 -27.07 16.04 -19.85
C PRO A 93 -28.16 15.39 -18.99
N ASN A 94 -29.15 14.75 -19.62
CA ASN A 94 -30.33 14.14 -18.98
C ASN A 94 -29.96 13.26 -17.77
N LEU A 95 -30.01 13.85 -16.56
CA LEU A 95 -29.71 13.22 -15.27
C LEU A 95 -30.95 12.56 -14.63
N GLY A 96 -32.08 12.49 -15.34
CA GLY A 96 -33.41 12.19 -14.81
C GLY A 96 -33.68 10.76 -14.31
N ARG A 97 -32.67 9.91 -14.11
CA ARG A 97 -32.85 8.54 -13.59
C ARG A 97 -31.67 8.08 -12.73
N LEU A 98 -31.43 8.73 -11.60
CA LEU A 98 -30.57 8.19 -10.55
C LEU A 98 -31.29 8.33 -9.20
N HIS A 99 -31.49 7.18 -8.55
CA HIS A 99 -32.33 7.05 -7.36
C HIS A 99 -31.87 7.96 -6.20
N GLU A 100 -32.85 8.48 -5.46
CA GLU A 100 -32.64 9.14 -4.17
C GLU A 100 -32.06 8.13 -3.17
N LYS A 101 -30.74 8.17 -2.95
CA LYS A 101 -30.13 7.69 -1.72
C LYS A 101 -28.73 8.26 -1.55
N GLU A 102 -28.50 8.69 -0.32
CA GLU A 102 -27.24 9.18 0.26
C GLU A 102 -26.81 10.58 -0.20
N SER A 103 -26.51 11.43 0.79
CA SER A 103 -25.90 12.73 0.62
C SER A 103 -24.46 12.66 1.12
N LEU A 104 -23.51 13.13 0.32
CA LEU A 104 -22.10 13.23 0.71
C LEU A 104 -21.79 14.64 1.18
N GLU A 105 -21.02 14.76 2.25
CA GLU A 105 -20.37 16.02 2.60
C GLU A 105 -19.25 16.27 1.58
N ALA A 106 -19.29 17.41 0.92
CA ALA A 106 -18.31 17.81 -0.06
C ALA A 106 -17.69 19.16 0.32
N SER A 107 -16.41 19.27 0.02
CA SER A 107 -15.65 20.51 0.13
C SER A 107 -15.63 21.18 -1.24
N VAL A 108 -16.07 22.44 -1.29
CA VAL A 108 -16.08 23.22 -2.53
C VAL A 108 -15.15 24.40 -2.39
N PHE A 109 -14.21 24.50 -3.32
CA PHE A 109 -13.36 25.66 -3.51
C PHE A 109 -13.90 26.50 -4.66
N VAL A 110 -14.30 27.73 -4.36
CA VAL A 110 -14.68 28.72 -5.38
C VAL A 110 -13.45 29.55 -5.66
N VAL A 111 -12.90 29.45 -6.87
CA VAL A 111 -11.65 30.12 -7.26
C VAL A 111 -11.91 31.10 -8.40
N SER A 112 -11.78 32.40 -8.12
CA SER A 112 -12.05 33.47 -9.08
C SER A 112 -10.75 34.04 -9.65
N ILE A 113 -10.41 33.74 -10.90
CA ILE A 113 -9.17 34.17 -11.57
C ILE A 113 -9.43 35.35 -12.51
N HIS A 114 -8.65 36.42 -12.36
CA HIS A 114 -8.68 37.52 -13.33
C HIS A 114 -7.87 37.15 -14.59
N LEU A 115 -8.54 37.01 -15.74
CA LEU A 115 -7.91 36.44 -16.94
C LEU A 115 -6.76 37.29 -17.51
N ASN A 116 -6.78 38.61 -17.33
CA ASN A 116 -5.64 39.46 -17.76
C ASN A 116 -4.37 39.09 -16.98
N THR A 117 -4.51 38.75 -15.70
CA THR A 117 -3.40 38.34 -14.83
C THR A 117 -2.82 37.00 -15.29
N LEU A 118 -3.68 36.05 -15.63
CA LEU A 118 -3.26 34.73 -16.14
C LEU A 118 -2.45 34.86 -17.44
N VAL A 119 -2.91 35.67 -18.41
CA VAL A 119 -2.20 35.90 -19.69
C VAL A 119 -0.84 36.56 -19.49
N MET A 120 -0.71 37.41 -18.46
CA MET A 120 0.59 37.97 -18.11
C MET A 120 1.57 36.92 -17.59
N LEU A 121 1.08 35.97 -16.78
CA LEU A 121 1.87 34.91 -16.14
C LEU A 121 2.24 33.75 -17.06
N ARG A 122 1.48 33.54 -18.13
CA ARG A 122 1.67 32.43 -19.09
C ARG A 122 1.93 32.99 -20.49
N PRO A 123 3.19 33.40 -20.81
CA PRO A 123 3.54 33.98 -22.10
C PRO A 123 3.15 33.11 -23.30
N GLU A 124 3.10 31.80 -23.14
CA GLU A 124 2.63 30.84 -24.13
C GLU A 124 1.17 31.06 -24.55
N LEU A 125 0.34 31.67 -23.69
CA LEU A 125 -1.02 32.05 -24.02
C LEU A 125 -1.06 33.30 -24.92
N ARG A 126 0.02 34.10 -24.95
CA ARG A 126 0.12 35.32 -25.78
C ARG A 126 0.25 35.02 -27.26
N ASN A 127 0.82 33.88 -27.64
CA ASN A 127 0.94 33.48 -29.04
C ASN A 127 -0.36 32.91 -29.61
N SER A 128 -1.33 32.56 -28.75
CA SER A 128 -2.63 32.06 -29.19
C SER A 128 -3.48 33.14 -29.87
N PHE A 129 -3.32 34.42 -29.51
CA PHE A 129 -3.98 35.56 -30.16
C PHE A 129 -3.25 36.89 -29.87
N VAL A 130 -3.22 37.74 -30.90
CA VAL A 130 -2.57 39.05 -30.97
C VAL A 130 -3.39 40.13 -30.23
N TYR A 131 -2.74 40.82 -29.28
CA TYR A 131 -3.14 42.02 -28.52
C TYR A 131 -4.12 41.94 -27.31
N TYR A 132 -3.70 42.64 -26.25
CA TYR A 132 -4.28 42.88 -24.91
C TYR A 132 -5.77 43.30 -24.84
N ASN A 133 -6.46 43.55 -25.96
CA ASN A 133 -7.82 44.08 -26.00
C ASN A 133 -8.93 43.04 -26.15
N TYR A 134 -8.61 41.75 -26.32
CA TYR A 134 -9.58 40.74 -26.77
C TYR A 134 -10.28 39.91 -25.68
N LEU A 135 -9.85 39.98 -24.41
CA LEU A 135 -10.68 39.49 -23.30
C LEU A 135 -11.79 40.50 -22.92
N ARG A 136 -12.39 41.16 -23.92
CA ARG A 136 -13.60 41.99 -23.75
C ARG A 136 -14.89 41.21 -24.02
N THR A 137 -14.84 40.14 -24.81
CA THR A 137 -16.01 39.31 -25.12
C THR A 137 -15.79 37.87 -24.65
N ALA A 138 -16.84 37.27 -24.07
CA ALA A 138 -16.79 35.92 -23.53
C ALA A 138 -16.55 34.82 -24.58
N GLU A 139 -16.89 35.10 -25.84
CA GLU A 139 -16.71 34.20 -26.98
C GLU A 139 -15.23 33.93 -27.29
N LEU A 140 -14.34 34.84 -26.91
CA LEU A 140 -12.90 34.73 -27.19
C LEU A 140 -12.13 33.96 -26.11
N VAL A 141 -12.80 33.54 -25.02
CA VAL A 141 -12.20 32.65 -24.03
C VAL A 141 -12.15 31.23 -24.59
N SER A 142 -10.99 30.87 -25.13
CA SER A 142 -10.72 29.55 -25.71
C SER A 142 -10.62 28.45 -24.65
N GLU A 143 -10.78 27.18 -25.09
CA GLU A 143 -10.58 26.00 -24.23
C GLU A 143 -9.19 25.98 -23.59
N ARG A 144 -8.14 26.41 -24.31
CA ARG A 144 -6.77 26.51 -23.79
C ARG A 144 -6.64 27.51 -22.63
N VAL A 145 -7.38 28.63 -22.67
CA VAL A 145 -7.40 29.61 -21.57
C VAL A 145 -8.13 29.04 -20.36
N LEU A 146 -9.24 28.32 -20.57
CA LEU A 146 -9.96 27.64 -19.49
C LEU A 146 -9.08 26.56 -18.83
N GLU A 147 -8.36 25.77 -19.62
CA GLU A 147 -7.44 24.74 -19.11
C GLU A 147 -6.29 25.34 -18.29
N ALA A 148 -5.64 26.40 -18.80
CA ALA A 148 -4.59 27.10 -18.07
C ALA A 148 -5.12 27.76 -16.78
N SER A 149 -6.37 28.23 -16.80
CA SER A 149 -7.03 28.79 -15.61
C SER A 149 -7.33 27.70 -14.58
N LEU A 150 -7.78 26.52 -15.02
CA LEU A 150 -8.00 25.37 -14.15
C LEU A 150 -6.68 24.92 -13.50
N GLU A 151 -5.60 24.82 -14.26
CA GLU A 151 -4.27 24.50 -13.72
C GLU A 151 -3.83 25.49 -12.64
N GLU A 152 -4.00 26.80 -12.89
CA GLU A 152 -3.65 27.84 -11.92
C GLU A 152 -4.56 27.75 -10.67
N ALA A 153 -5.87 27.52 -10.84
CA ALA A 153 -6.80 27.35 -9.73
C ALA A 153 -6.40 26.17 -8.84
N ILE A 154 -6.03 25.04 -9.44
CA ILE A 154 -5.57 23.84 -8.71
C ILE A 154 -4.28 24.15 -7.96
N GLN A 155 -3.32 24.87 -8.56
CA GLN A 155 -2.09 25.27 -7.87
C GLN A 155 -2.36 26.18 -6.69
N ILE A 156 -3.30 27.13 -6.81
CA ILE A 156 -3.67 28.05 -5.74
C ILE A 156 -4.28 27.27 -4.58
N VAL A 157 -5.26 26.39 -4.83
CA VAL A 157 -5.88 25.57 -3.78
C VAL A 157 -4.87 24.58 -3.17
N SER A 158 -3.96 24.03 -3.97
CA SER A 158 -2.88 23.18 -3.45
C SER A 158 -1.95 23.93 -2.50
N ARG A 159 -1.49 25.14 -2.85
CA ARG A 159 -0.71 26.00 -1.93
C ARG A 159 -1.49 26.35 -0.68
N TRP A 160 -2.80 26.59 -0.82
CA TRP A 160 -3.67 26.84 0.34
C TRP A 160 -3.73 25.62 1.27
N SER A 161 -3.96 24.43 0.74
CA SER A 161 -3.96 23.18 1.53
C SER A 161 -2.64 22.98 2.28
N GLN A 162 -1.50 23.27 1.64
CA GLN A 162 -0.18 23.19 2.27
C GLN A 162 0.01 24.24 3.37
N ALA A 163 -0.42 25.48 3.15
CA ALA A 163 -0.35 26.53 4.15
C ALA A 163 -1.22 26.19 5.36
N SER A 164 -2.44 25.69 5.14
CA SER A 164 -3.33 25.21 6.18
C SER A 164 -2.69 24.07 6.99
N TYR A 165 -2.11 23.07 6.31
CA TYR A 165 -1.37 22.00 6.99
C TYR A 165 -0.20 22.54 7.84
N LYS A 166 0.59 23.48 7.30
CA LYS A 166 1.72 24.08 8.03
C LYS A 166 1.29 24.83 9.29
N LEU A 167 0.16 25.54 9.23
CA LEU A 167 -0.35 26.37 10.31
C LEU A 167 -1.16 25.58 11.35
N ALA A 168 -2.11 24.78 10.89
CA ALA A 168 -3.08 24.10 11.74
C ALA A 168 -2.73 22.63 12.02
N ARG A 169 -1.77 22.05 11.30
CA ARG A 169 -1.48 20.60 11.31
C ARG A 169 -2.68 19.71 11.00
N ASN A 170 -3.73 20.30 10.40
CA ASN A 170 -4.87 19.56 9.91
C ASN A 170 -4.38 18.59 8.84
N THR A 171 -4.72 17.32 8.96
CA THR A 171 -4.44 16.30 7.94
C THR A 171 -5.31 16.57 6.72
N VAL A 172 -4.87 17.50 5.88
CA VAL A 172 -5.52 17.84 4.61
C VAL A 172 -4.86 17.01 3.53
N HIS A 173 -5.64 16.25 2.76
CA HIS A 173 -5.13 15.62 1.55
C HIS A 173 -4.57 16.69 0.61
N LEU A 174 -3.37 16.47 0.05
CA LEU A 174 -2.80 17.40 -0.90
C LEU A 174 -3.75 17.54 -2.09
N PHE A 175 -4.24 18.76 -2.29
CA PHE A 175 -5.17 19.03 -3.37
C PHE A 175 -4.44 18.94 -4.72
N GLY A 176 -5.02 18.17 -5.65
CA GLY A 176 -4.43 17.89 -6.96
C GLY A 176 -5.49 17.69 -8.05
N SER A 177 -5.08 17.71 -9.31
CA SER A 177 -6.01 17.62 -10.45
C SER A 177 -6.74 16.28 -10.53
N LYS A 178 -6.15 15.19 -10.02
CA LYS A 178 -6.70 13.83 -10.17
C LYS A 178 -7.78 13.46 -9.15
N ILE A 179 -7.96 14.25 -8.09
CA ILE A 179 -9.06 14.07 -7.12
C ILE A 179 -10.32 14.85 -7.50
N LEU A 180 -10.23 15.71 -8.52
CA LEU A 180 -11.32 16.56 -8.99
C LEU A 180 -12.17 15.84 -10.04
N ASP A 181 -13.39 16.34 -10.22
CA ASP A 181 -14.28 15.85 -11.28
C ASP A 181 -13.65 15.97 -12.69
N PRO A 182 -13.99 15.05 -13.61
CA PRO A 182 -13.56 15.14 -15.02
C PRO A 182 -14.06 16.40 -15.74
N GLN A 183 -15.15 16.99 -15.24
CA GLN A 183 -15.77 18.20 -15.77
C GLN A 183 -15.94 19.20 -14.63
N ILE A 184 -15.25 20.34 -14.73
CA ILE A 184 -15.26 21.38 -13.69
C ILE A 184 -16.13 22.53 -14.16
N PRO A 185 -17.18 22.89 -13.44
CA PRO A 185 -18.05 23.99 -13.82
C PRO A 185 -17.31 25.32 -13.65
N TYR A 186 -17.61 26.26 -14.54
CA TYR A 186 -17.08 27.61 -14.50
C TYR A 186 -18.14 28.66 -14.84
N VAL A 187 -17.89 29.88 -14.37
CA VAL A 187 -18.62 31.10 -14.70
C VAL A 187 -17.64 32.17 -15.15
N LEU A 188 -18.01 32.93 -16.18
CA LEU A 188 -17.25 34.04 -16.69
C LEU A 188 -18.08 35.33 -16.57
N GLN A 189 -17.51 36.32 -15.89
CA GLN A 189 -18.15 37.61 -15.59
C GLN A 189 -17.22 38.79 -15.94
N PRO A 190 -17.74 40.01 -16.14
CA PRO A 190 -16.94 41.23 -16.09
C PRO A 190 -16.33 41.40 -14.68
N GLY A 191 -15.22 42.14 -14.55
CA GLY A 191 -14.54 42.27 -13.25
C GLY A 191 -15.37 42.98 -12.18
N ASP A 192 -16.25 43.89 -12.60
CA ASP A 192 -17.02 44.77 -11.71
C ASP A 192 -18.54 44.50 -11.81
N SER A 193 -18.96 43.32 -12.26
CA SER A 193 -20.38 43.01 -12.49
C SER A 193 -20.71 41.54 -12.24
N ASP A 194 -21.84 41.31 -11.58
CA ASP A 194 -22.40 39.97 -11.37
C ASP A 194 -23.02 39.35 -12.65
N ASN A 195 -23.08 40.12 -13.75
CA ASN A 195 -23.66 39.66 -15.01
C ASN A 195 -22.85 38.50 -15.59
N ILE A 196 -23.44 37.31 -15.61
CA ILE A 196 -22.85 36.11 -16.20
C ILE A 196 -22.79 36.28 -17.72
N LEU A 197 -21.59 36.32 -18.28
CA LEU A 197 -21.39 36.37 -19.73
C LEU A 197 -21.43 34.98 -20.35
N ARG A 198 -20.91 33.98 -19.62
CA ARG A 198 -20.81 32.59 -20.06
C ARG A 198 -20.67 31.67 -18.86
N ALA A 199 -21.29 30.50 -18.94
CA ALA A 199 -21.09 29.40 -18.00
C ALA A 199 -20.90 28.10 -18.78
N GLY A 200 -20.25 27.11 -18.17
CA GLY A 200 -20.04 25.81 -18.79
C GLY A 200 -19.15 24.90 -17.97
N PHE A 201 -18.56 23.90 -18.62
CA PHE A 201 -17.60 22.99 -18.00
C PHE A 201 -16.25 23.05 -18.70
N VAL A 202 -15.17 23.06 -17.93
CA VAL A 202 -13.80 22.84 -18.41
C VAL A 202 -13.42 21.38 -18.17
N LYS A 203 -12.81 20.73 -19.16
CA LYS A 203 -12.37 19.34 -19.05
C LYS A 203 -11.13 19.25 -18.19
N ASN A 204 -11.21 18.45 -17.14
CA ASN A 204 -10.05 18.06 -16.35
C ASN A 204 -9.35 16.88 -17.03
N ARG A 205 -8.41 17.20 -17.93
CA ARG A 205 -7.67 16.20 -18.71
C ARG A 205 -6.88 15.24 -17.82
N SER A 206 -6.31 15.72 -16.71
CA SER A 206 -5.55 14.89 -15.78
C SER A 206 -6.43 13.82 -15.12
N ARG A 207 -7.65 14.17 -14.67
CA ARG A 207 -8.61 13.18 -14.17
C ARG A 207 -9.06 12.23 -15.28
N THR A 208 -9.32 12.74 -16.47
CA THR A 208 -9.76 11.92 -17.60
C THR A 208 -8.69 10.89 -17.98
N ALA A 209 -7.41 11.30 -18.01
CA ALA A 209 -6.28 10.41 -18.24
C ALA A 209 -6.10 9.41 -17.10
N ALA A 210 -6.29 9.82 -15.84
CA ALA A 210 -6.28 8.90 -14.70
C ALA A 210 -7.39 7.84 -14.82
N ILE A 211 -8.63 8.22 -15.15
CA ILE A 211 -9.75 7.27 -15.38
C ILE A 211 -9.45 6.32 -16.54
N GLN A 212 -8.84 6.82 -17.62
CA GLN A 212 -8.41 5.96 -18.72
C GLN A 212 -7.32 4.98 -18.29
N SER A 213 -6.39 5.42 -17.45
CA SER A 213 -5.32 4.58 -16.89
C SER A 213 -5.89 3.56 -15.90
N GLU A 214 -6.88 3.92 -15.08
CA GLU A 214 -7.62 2.98 -14.22
C GLU A 214 -8.35 1.92 -15.05
N ARG A 215 -8.99 2.33 -16.16
CA ARG A 215 -9.59 1.38 -17.11
C ARG A 215 -8.54 0.51 -17.75
N LEU A 216 -7.40 1.07 -18.14
CA LEU A 216 -6.29 0.32 -18.71
C LEU A 216 -5.76 -0.71 -17.70
N ALA A 217 -5.56 -0.32 -16.44
CA ALA A 217 -5.17 -1.19 -15.34
C ALA A 217 -6.20 -2.30 -15.07
N ARG A 218 -7.50 -2.00 -15.23
CA ARG A 218 -8.57 -3.02 -15.19
C ARG A 218 -8.55 -3.95 -16.40
N THR A 219 -8.17 -3.47 -17.58
CA THR A 219 -8.09 -4.27 -18.82
C THR A 219 -6.75 -4.96 -19.04
N LEU A 220 -5.70 -4.50 -18.38
CA LEU A 220 -4.46 -5.24 -18.18
C LEU A 220 -4.85 -6.38 -17.24
N ASN A 221 -5.40 -7.43 -17.84
CA ASN A 221 -5.88 -8.69 -17.27
C ASN A 221 -4.76 -9.50 -16.56
N THR A 222 -3.75 -8.83 -15.99
CA THR A 222 -2.66 -9.45 -15.23
C THR A 222 -3.10 -9.83 -13.82
N LEU A 223 -4.23 -9.30 -13.33
CA LEU A 223 -4.86 -9.78 -12.09
C LEU A 223 -5.74 -11.01 -12.29
N ASP A 224 -6.25 -11.26 -13.50
CA ASP A 224 -6.90 -12.54 -13.84
C ASP A 224 -5.89 -13.71 -13.91
N ASP A 225 -4.59 -13.43 -13.84
CA ASP A 225 -3.55 -14.44 -13.65
C ASP A 225 -3.37 -14.81 -12.17
N PHE A 226 -4.05 -14.12 -11.26
CA PHE A 226 -4.03 -14.38 -9.83
C PHE A 226 -5.41 -14.86 -9.40
N ASP A 227 -5.52 -16.15 -9.07
CA ASP A 227 -6.71 -16.73 -8.44
C ASP A 227 -6.74 -16.34 -6.95
N VAL A 228 -6.81 -15.03 -6.65
CA VAL A 228 -6.53 -14.44 -5.32
C VAL A 228 -7.75 -13.74 -4.73
N ALA A 229 -8.87 -13.69 -5.44
CA ALA A 229 -10.02 -12.89 -5.01
C ALA A 229 -10.74 -13.40 -3.75
N ASP A 230 -10.48 -14.63 -3.28
CA ASP A 230 -11.33 -15.28 -2.27
C ASP A 230 -10.57 -15.91 -1.08
N ARG A 231 -9.23 -15.83 -1.03
CA ARG A 231 -8.43 -16.40 0.08
C ARG A 231 -7.23 -15.54 0.41
N ASP A 232 -6.96 -15.38 1.71
CA ASP A 232 -5.70 -14.82 2.19
C ASP A 232 -4.54 -15.62 1.56
N GLY A 233 -3.70 -14.93 0.80
CA GLY A 233 -2.62 -15.51 0.03
C GLY A 233 -1.25 -14.98 0.45
N PRO A 234 -0.16 -15.66 0.06
CA PRO A 234 1.19 -15.14 0.29
C PRO A 234 1.46 -13.81 -0.44
N LEU A 235 0.63 -13.45 -1.44
CA LEU A 235 0.77 -12.23 -2.24
C LEU A 235 -0.10 -11.05 -1.80
N ASP A 236 -0.84 -11.18 -0.70
CA ASP A 236 -1.77 -10.12 -0.28
C ASP A 236 -1.06 -8.79 -0.04
N GLU A 237 0.13 -8.82 0.56
CA GLU A 237 0.93 -7.62 0.77
C GLU A 237 1.29 -6.94 -0.55
N PHE A 238 1.69 -7.69 -1.58
CA PHE A 238 1.95 -7.16 -2.92
C PHE A 238 0.68 -6.51 -3.50
N LEU A 239 -0.46 -7.19 -3.43
CA LEU A 239 -1.72 -6.71 -4.01
C LEU A 239 -2.26 -5.48 -3.27
N MET A 240 -2.28 -5.50 -1.94
CA MET A 240 -2.68 -4.36 -1.11
C MET A 240 -1.76 -3.16 -1.35
N THR A 241 -0.44 -3.38 -1.41
CA THR A 241 0.52 -2.29 -1.68
C THR A 241 0.36 -1.74 -3.10
N MET A 242 0.06 -2.57 -4.11
CA MET A 242 -0.25 -2.11 -5.47
C MET A 242 -1.57 -1.33 -5.53
N GLN A 243 -2.57 -1.73 -4.75
CA GLN A 243 -3.82 -0.99 -4.60
C GLN A 243 -3.57 0.38 -3.96
N GLU A 244 -2.75 0.45 -2.91
CA GLU A 244 -2.31 1.71 -2.29
C GLU A 244 -1.53 2.59 -3.26
N ALA A 245 -0.62 2.01 -4.04
CA ALA A 245 0.12 2.72 -5.07
C ALA A 245 -0.81 3.34 -6.12
N THR A 246 -1.79 2.57 -6.59
CA THR A 246 -2.82 3.03 -7.54
C THR A 246 -3.66 4.15 -6.94
N SER A 247 -4.12 3.99 -5.71
CA SER A 247 -4.86 5.02 -4.97
C SER A 247 -4.04 6.30 -4.82
N ALA A 248 -2.76 6.20 -4.50
CA ALA A 248 -1.85 7.34 -4.41
C ALA A 248 -1.69 8.03 -5.77
N PHE A 249 -1.50 7.28 -6.86
CA PHE A 249 -1.41 7.84 -8.20
C PHE A 249 -2.70 8.57 -8.61
N ASN A 250 -3.87 7.99 -8.34
CA ASN A 250 -5.17 8.59 -8.62
C ASN A 250 -5.45 9.83 -7.76
N ARG A 251 -4.73 10.00 -6.65
CA ARG A 251 -4.75 11.22 -5.83
C ARG A 251 -3.71 12.25 -6.26
N GLY A 252 -2.90 11.97 -7.28
CA GLY A 252 -1.79 12.83 -7.72
C GLY A 252 -0.56 12.78 -6.81
N LEU A 253 -0.48 11.78 -5.92
CA LEU A 253 0.64 11.58 -5.00
C LEU A 253 1.72 10.72 -5.66
N ASN A 254 2.32 11.23 -6.75
CA ASN A 254 3.24 10.45 -7.60
C ASN A 254 4.46 9.90 -6.85
N ARG A 255 5.01 10.65 -5.87
CA ARG A 255 6.10 10.16 -5.02
C ARG A 255 5.68 8.92 -4.22
N SER A 256 4.52 8.99 -3.57
CA SER A 256 3.97 7.88 -2.80
C SER A 256 3.65 6.69 -3.69
N ALA A 257 3.08 6.95 -4.88
CA ALA A 257 2.80 5.90 -5.86
C ALA A 257 4.08 5.13 -6.23
N VAL A 258 5.16 5.81 -6.63
CA VAL A 258 6.43 5.16 -6.96
C VAL A 258 7.01 4.37 -5.79
N VAL A 259 7.01 4.95 -4.58
CA VAL A 259 7.52 4.26 -3.39
C VAL A 259 6.72 2.99 -3.14
N MET A 260 5.38 3.06 -3.16
CA MET A 260 4.53 1.89 -2.96
C MET A 260 4.69 0.85 -4.08
N THR A 261 4.80 1.27 -5.35
CA THR A 261 5.08 0.34 -6.47
C THR A 261 6.40 -0.41 -6.27
N ALA A 262 7.45 0.28 -5.80
CA ALA A 262 8.72 -0.36 -5.49
C ALA A 262 8.62 -1.30 -4.29
N THR A 263 7.97 -0.87 -3.19
CA THR A 263 7.72 -1.72 -2.01
C THR A 263 6.93 -2.98 -2.39
N ALA A 264 5.93 -2.86 -3.26
CA ALA A 264 5.18 -4.00 -3.77
C ALA A 264 6.10 -4.96 -4.54
N ALA A 265 6.91 -4.46 -5.48
CA ALA A 265 7.85 -5.31 -6.21
C ALA A 265 8.87 -6.00 -5.29
N GLU A 266 9.33 -5.33 -4.23
CA GLU A 266 10.20 -5.91 -3.20
C GLU A 266 9.49 -7.02 -2.41
N SER A 267 8.25 -6.79 -1.98
CA SER A 267 7.42 -7.80 -1.32
C SER A 267 7.22 -9.02 -2.24
N LEU A 268 6.90 -8.81 -3.52
CA LEU A 268 6.77 -9.88 -4.51
C LEU A 268 8.03 -10.75 -4.61
N PHE A 269 9.22 -10.14 -4.73
CA PHE A 269 10.48 -10.90 -4.78
C PHE A 269 10.75 -11.65 -3.47
N ASN A 270 10.58 -10.98 -2.33
CA ASN A 270 10.84 -11.61 -1.04
C ASN A 270 9.89 -12.79 -0.80
N THR A 271 8.59 -12.61 -1.05
CA THR A 271 7.60 -13.67 -0.95
C THR A 271 7.90 -14.82 -1.91
N LEU A 272 8.22 -14.55 -3.18
CA LEU A 272 8.56 -15.61 -4.13
C LEU A 272 9.78 -16.40 -3.66
N LEU A 273 10.84 -15.73 -3.19
CA LEU A 273 12.02 -16.41 -2.67
C LEU A 273 11.69 -17.29 -1.45
N GLN A 274 10.88 -16.77 -0.53
CA GLN A 274 10.38 -17.51 0.63
C GLN A 274 9.58 -18.76 0.22
N LEU A 275 8.69 -18.64 -0.77
CA LEU A 275 7.95 -19.79 -1.32
C LEU A 275 8.88 -20.83 -1.95
N LEU A 276 9.94 -20.40 -2.65
CA LEU A 276 10.94 -21.30 -3.23
C LEU A 276 11.73 -22.05 -2.15
N HIS A 277 12.07 -21.40 -1.04
CA HIS A 277 12.69 -22.04 0.13
C HIS A 277 11.75 -23.03 0.81
N TRP A 278 10.49 -22.62 1.01
CA TRP A 278 9.43 -23.45 1.57
C TRP A 278 9.24 -24.74 0.78
N GLU A 279 9.06 -24.65 -0.54
CA GLU A 279 8.85 -25.85 -1.38
C GLU A 279 10.12 -26.69 -1.52
N LYS A 280 11.30 -26.12 -1.25
CA LYS A 280 12.57 -26.87 -1.11
C LYS A 280 12.74 -27.55 0.23
N CYS A 281 11.76 -27.42 1.11
CA CYS A 281 11.76 -27.92 2.46
C CYS A 281 12.92 -27.37 3.30
N MET A 282 13.28 -26.09 3.11
CA MET A 282 14.26 -25.41 3.97
C MET A 282 13.57 -24.89 5.23
N LEU A 283 14.26 -24.95 6.37
CA LEU A 283 13.68 -24.52 7.65
C LEU A 283 13.68 -23.00 7.76
N PRO A 284 12.62 -22.37 8.31
CA PRO A 284 12.51 -20.92 8.42
C PRO A 284 13.69 -20.25 9.15
N ASP A 285 14.17 -20.84 10.23
CA ASP A 285 15.28 -20.31 11.02
C ASP A 285 16.65 -20.50 10.36
N ASP A 286 16.88 -21.63 9.66
CA ASP A 286 18.08 -21.82 8.84
C ASP A 286 18.18 -20.74 7.75
N ILE A 287 17.05 -20.41 7.11
CA ILE A 287 16.99 -19.33 6.13
C ILE A 287 17.20 -17.97 6.78
N ALA A 288 16.53 -17.69 7.92
CA ALA A 288 16.69 -16.43 8.63
C ALA A 288 18.15 -16.18 9.06
N GLU A 289 18.88 -17.23 9.43
CA GLU A 289 20.30 -17.12 9.78
C GLU A 289 21.14 -16.69 8.57
N GLN A 290 20.87 -17.26 7.39
CA GLN A 290 21.56 -16.97 6.14
C GLN A 290 21.06 -15.69 5.45
N TRP A 291 19.93 -15.14 5.90
CA TRP A 291 19.33 -13.95 5.31
C TRP A 291 20.17 -12.71 5.61
N ASP A 292 20.81 -12.18 4.58
CA ASP A 292 21.52 -10.90 4.67
C ASP A 292 20.51 -9.75 4.58
N GLU A 293 20.25 -9.14 5.74
CA GLU A 293 19.34 -7.99 5.89
C GLU A 293 19.96 -6.69 5.35
N LEU A 294 21.29 -6.62 5.27
CA LEU A 294 22.02 -5.46 4.73
C LEU A 294 22.07 -5.51 3.20
N ALA A 295 21.95 -6.70 2.62
CA ALA A 295 21.81 -6.86 1.17
C ALA A 295 20.48 -6.25 0.70
N GLY A 296 20.58 -5.19 -0.11
CA GLY A 296 19.44 -4.63 -0.83
C GLY A 296 18.81 -5.65 -1.77
N ILE A 297 17.52 -5.46 -2.10
CA ILE A 297 16.75 -6.40 -2.92
C ILE A 297 17.43 -6.77 -4.25
N GLN A 298 18.07 -5.80 -4.91
CA GLN A 298 18.77 -6.03 -6.17
C GLN A 298 19.95 -7.02 -6.03
N ALA A 299 20.65 -6.99 -4.89
CA ALA A 299 21.73 -7.94 -4.63
C ALA A 299 21.17 -9.35 -4.44
N ARG A 300 20.09 -9.48 -3.65
CA ARG A 300 19.41 -10.76 -3.41
C ARG A 300 18.81 -11.36 -4.68
N VAL A 301 18.22 -10.54 -5.55
CA VAL A 301 17.70 -10.96 -6.87
C VAL A 301 18.82 -11.58 -7.72
N LYS A 302 20.02 -11.00 -7.70
CA LYS A 302 21.19 -11.51 -8.45
C LYS A 302 21.76 -12.80 -7.85
N SER A 303 21.87 -12.89 -6.52
CA SER A 303 22.54 -14.01 -5.85
C SER A 303 21.66 -15.25 -5.73
N GLU A 304 20.39 -15.09 -5.35
CA GLU A 304 19.58 -16.23 -4.89
C GLU A 304 18.80 -16.90 -6.01
N PHE A 305 18.14 -16.11 -6.86
CA PHE A 305 17.12 -16.64 -7.77
C PHE A 305 17.66 -17.53 -8.88
N SER A 306 18.89 -17.27 -9.33
CA SER A 306 19.53 -18.06 -10.39
C SER A 306 19.68 -19.54 -10.00
N SER A 307 19.92 -19.83 -8.71
CA SER A 307 20.04 -21.20 -8.19
C SER A 307 18.70 -21.96 -8.21
N PHE A 308 17.59 -21.26 -7.99
CA PHE A 308 16.26 -21.85 -7.97
C PHE A 308 15.69 -21.98 -9.38
N LEU A 309 15.55 -20.86 -10.09
CA LEU A 309 14.79 -20.76 -11.33
C LEU A 309 15.66 -20.84 -12.59
N GLY A 310 16.99 -20.75 -12.46
CA GLY A 310 17.90 -20.67 -13.60
C GLY A 310 17.73 -19.39 -14.42
N GLY A 311 18.33 -19.37 -15.60
CA GLY A 311 18.27 -18.21 -16.51
C GLY A 311 19.21 -17.06 -16.12
N ASN A 312 19.12 -15.97 -16.87
CA ASN A 312 19.91 -14.76 -16.61
C ASN A 312 19.17 -13.85 -15.62
N TRP A 313 19.89 -13.41 -14.57
CA TRP A 313 19.43 -12.49 -13.52
C TRP A 313 20.29 -11.22 -13.48
N ASP A 314 21.10 -10.98 -14.52
CA ASP A 314 21.91 -9.79 -14.68
C ASP A 314 21.02 -8.56 -15.01
N LEU A 315 20.93 -7.65 -14.03
CA LEU A 315 20.18 -6.40 -14.15
C LEU A 315 20.80 -5.40 -15.16
N SER A 316 21.99 -5.69 -15.70
CA SER A 316 22.61 -4.86 -16.74
C SER A 316 22.16 -5.24 -18.16
N GLN A 317 21.57 -6.42 -18.35
CA GLN A 317 21.13 -6.90 -19.67
C GLN A 317 19.69 -6.48 -19.96
N PRO A 318 19.37 -6.00 -21.18
CA PRO A 318 18.00 -5.62 -21.53
C PRO A 318 16.98 -6.72 -21.26
N GLY A 319 15.84 -6.36 -20.66
CA GLY A 319 14.74 -7.27 -20.35
C GLY A 319 13.95 -6.84 -19.10
N PRO A 320 12.91 -7.59 -18.70
CA PRO A 320 12.01 -7.19 -17.62
C PRO A 320 12.70 -6.91 -16.27
N LEU A 321 13.76 -7.66 -15.94
CA LEU A 321 14.55 -7.43 -14.71
C LEU A 321 15.36 -6.13 -14.77
N HIS A 322 15.91 -5.78 -15.94
CA HIS A 322 16.59 -4.51 -16.13
C HIS A 322 15.60 -3.34 -16.08
N ASP A 323 14.46 -3.46 -16.75
CA ASP A 323 13.41 -2.45 -16.73
C ASP A 323 12.93 -2.21 -15.30
N TRP A 324 12.71 -3.26 -14.51
CA TRP A 324 12.39 -3.14 -13.08
C TRP A 324 13.48 -2.38 -12.32
N ALA A 325 14.75 -2.76 -12.51
CA ALA A 325 15.86 -2.10 -11.82
C ALA A 325 15.91 -0.59 -12.13
N GLN A 326 15.68 -0.19 -13.38
CA GLN A 326 15.73 1.22 -13.80
C GLN A 326 14.46 2.00 -13.44
N ARG A 327 13.29 1.49 -13.82
CA ARG A 327 12.02 2.23 -13.77
C ARG A 327 11.30 2.12 -12.45
N VAL A 328 11.68 1.17 -11.59
CA VAL A 328 11.06 0.97 -10.28
C VAL A 328 12.08 1.21 -9.17
N ALA A 329 13.14 0.39 -9.09
CA ALA A 329 14.07 0.46 -7.97
C ALA A 329 14.91 1.76 -7.96
N ASN A 330 15.53 2.12 -9.09
CA ASN A 330 16.32 3.35 -9.19
C ASN A 330 15.44 4.60 -9.10
N LEU A 331 14.28 4.61 -9.78
CA LEU A 331 13.31 5.71 -9.68
C LEU A 331 12.88 5.95 -8.22
N ARG A 332 12.62 4.89 -7.44
CA ARG A 332 12.33 5.00 -6.00
C ARG A 332 13.51 5.61 -5.24
N ASN A 333 14.75 5.22 -5.55
CA ASN A 333 15.93 5.80 -4.90
C ASN A 333 16.06 7.30 -5.21
N ASP A 334 15.80 7.72 -6.44
CA ASP A 334 15.79 9.13 -6.82
C ASP A 334 14.67 9.92 -6.13
N VAL A 335 13.50 9.30 -5.93
CA VAL A 335 12.40 9.91 -5.17
C VAL A 335 12.75 10.06 -3.69
N VAL A 336 13.20 8.99 -3.04
CA VAL A 336 13.44 8.95 -1.59
C VAL A 336 14.69 9.72 -1.20
N HIS A 337 15.78 9.56 -1.95
CA HIS A 337 17.08 10.15 -1.62
C HIS A 337 17.39 11.40 -2.43
N GLY A 338 16.97 11.45 -3.70
CA GLY A 338 17.16 12.62 -4.57
C GLY A 338 16.06 13.68 -4.47
N GLY A 339 14.93 13.36 -3.83
CA GLY A 339 13.78 14.27 -3.74
C GLY A 339 13.07 14.49 -5.08
N LEU A 340 13.27 13.62 -6.07
CA LEU A 340 12.59 13.68 -7.37
C LEU A 340 11.06 13.73 -7.19
N ILE A 341 10.38 14.49 -8.06
CA ILE A 341 8.92 14.46 -8.20
C ILE A 341 8.63 13.77 -9.53
N PRO A 342 8.21 12.49 -9.53
CA PRO A 342 7.95 11.76 -10.77
C PRO A 342 6.79 12.38 -11.52
N SER A 343 6.95 12.47 -12.83
CA SER A 343 5.89 12.78 -13.79
C SER A 343 4.91 11.61 -13.91
N ASP A 344 3.70 11.88 -14.41
CA ASP A 344 2.69 10.85 -14.61
C ASP A 344 3.18 9.69 -15.52
N PRO A 345 3.89 9.94 -16.64
CA PRO A 345 4.44 8.86 -17.46
C PRO A 345 5.47 7.99 -16.73
N GLU A 346 6.27 8.55 -15.82
CA GLU A 346 7.26 7.77 -15.05
C GLU A 346 6.56 6.83 -14.05
N VAL A 347 5.51 7.31 -13.38
CA VAL A 347 4.71 6.44 -12.47
C VAL A 347 4.01 5.34 -13.27
N GLN A 348 3.42 5.69 -14.41
CA GLN A 348 2.73 4.72 -15.28
C GLN A 348 3.71 3.66 -15.81
N ALA A 349 4.91 4.07 -16.24
CA ALA A 349 5.96 3.16 -16.65
C ALA A 349 6.42 2.25 -15.50
N ALA A 350 6.47 2.75 -14.26
CA ALA A 350 6.76 1.93 -13.09
C ALA A 350 5.68 0.86 -12.86
N PHE A 351 4.39 1.21 -12.95
CA PHE A 351 3.30 0.23 -12.87
C PHE A 351 3.41 -0.85 -13.95
N GLU A 352 3.52 -0.44 -15.22
CA GLU A 352 3.64 -1.36 -16.35
C GLU A 352 4.84 -2.29 -16.20
N THR A 353 5.96 -1.77 -15.71
CA THR A 353 7.17 -2.54 -15.44
C THR A 353 6.94 -3.57 -14.34
N THR A 354 6.27 -3.21 -13.24
CA THR A 354 5.95 -4.14 -12.16
C THR A 354 4.96 -5.22 -12.62
N TYR A 355 3.98 -4.91 -13.47
CA TYR A 355 3.11 -5.92 -14.07
C TYR A 355 3.87 -6.85 -15.03
N GLY A 356 4.74 -6.30 -15.87
CA GLY A 356 5.62 -7.09 -16.75
C GLY A 356 6.57 -7.99 -15.97
N LEU A 357 7.05 -7.52 -14.81
CA LEU A 357 7.87 -8.32 -13.89
C LEU A 357 7.10 -9.52 -13.34
N VAL A 358 5.84 -9.34 -12.92
CA VAL A 358 4.99 -10.46 -12.50
C VAL A 358 4.89 -11.51 -13.61
N THR A 359 4.59 -11.08 -14.84
CA THR A 359 4.49 -11.99 -15.99
C THR A 359 5.80 -12.76 -16.18
N GLU A 360 6.95 -12.08 -16.16
CA GLU A 360 8.27 -12.73 -16.29
C GLU A 360 8.52 -13.77 -15.19
N LEU A 361 8.19 -13.44 -13.92
CA LEU A 361 8.39 -14.36 -12.80
C LEU A 361 7.48 -15.59 -12.91
N VAL A 362 6.21 -15.40 -13.27
CA VAL A 362 5.26 -16.50 -13.52
C VAL A 362 5.72 -17.35 -14.70
N ASP A 363 6.16 -16.75 -15.81
CA ASP A 363 6.61 -17.49 -16.99
C ASP A 363 7.86 -18.34 -16.67
N ARG A 364 8.80 -17.79 -15.89
CA ARG A 364 9.96 -18.56 -15.40
C ARG A 364 9.54 -19.71 -14.50
N LEU A 365 8.61 -19.48 -13.58
CA LEU A 365 8.16 -20.48 -12.64
C LEU A 365 7.37 -21.61 -13.31
N THR A 366 6.58 -21.27 -14.33
CA THR A 366 5.71 -22.19 -15.07
C THR A 366 6.40 -22.86 -16.26
N ASN A 367 7.67 -22.55 -16.53
CA ASN A 367 8.46 -23.32 -17.48
C ASN A 367 8.53 -24.80 -17.04
N GLN A 368 8.68 -25.72 -18.00
CA GLN A 368 8.52 -27.16 -17.72
C GLN A 368 9.47 -27.68 -16.62
N ARG A 369 10.70 -27.16 -16.57
CA ARG A 369 11.71 -27.58 -15.59
C ARG A 369 11.33 -27.10 -14.19
N ASN A 370 10.94 -25.84 -14.05
CA ASN A 370 10.63 -25.21 -12.77
C ASN A 370 9.26 -25.65 -12.26
N LEU A 371 8.26 -25.78 -13.13
CA LEU A 371 6.94 -26.29 -12.76
C LEU A 371 7.00 -27.70 -12.15
N ASN A 372 7.92 -28.54 -12.62
CA ASN A 372 8.14 -29.88 -12.05
C ASN A 372 8.82 -29.86 -10.67
N ARG A 373 9.52 -28.78 -10.32
CA ARG A 373 10.25 -28.60 -9.05
C ARG A 373 9.48 -27.79 -8.02
N PHE A 374 8.72 -26.80 -8.50
CA PHE A 374 8.07 -25.75 -7.73
C PHE A 374 6.58 -25.68 -8.10
N THR A 375 5.92 -26.83 -8.13
CA THR A 375 4.52 -26.93 -8.58
C THR A 375 3.59 -26.11 -7.67
N ARG A 376 3.81 -26.18 -6.36
CA ARG A 376 2.93 -25.52 -5.37
C ARG A 376 3.12 -24.01 -5.43
N THR A 377 4.37 -23.57 -5.49
CA THR A 377 4.71 -22.16 -5.69
C THR A 377 4.12 -21.65 -7.00
N ALA A 378 4.18 -22.42 -8.08
CA ALA A 378 3.58 -22.06 -9.37
C ALA A 378 2.05 -21.91 -9.27
N VAL A 379 1.36 -22.78 -8.55
CA VAL A 379 -0.09 -22.67 -8.34
C VAL A 379 -0.44 -21.50 -7.43
N LEU A 380 0.29 -21.30 -6.32
CA LEU A 380 0.08 -20.16 -5.42
C LEU A 380 0.30 -18.81 -6.10
N LEU A 381 1.27 -18.74 -7.03
CA LEU A 381 1.59 -17.50 -7.73
C LEU A 381 0.70 -17.29 -8.97
N ALA A 382 0.49 -18.30 -9.81
CA ALA A 382 -0.20 -18.14 -11.09
C ALA A 382 -1.68 -18.53 -11.06
N GLY A 383 -2.16 -19.11 -9.96
CA GLY A 383 -3.48 -19.72 -9.88
C GLY A 383 -3.71 -20.82 -10.94
N ASN A 384 -4.93 -21.36 -10.94
CA ASN A 384 -5.32 -22.35 -11.94
C ASN A 384 -5.49 -21.69 -13.32
N GLN A 385 -6.13 -20.52 -13.36
CA GLN A 385 -6.40 -19.79 -14.61
C GLN A 385 -5.11 -19.31 -15.30
N GLY A 386 -4.14 -18.78 -14.55
CA GLY A 386 -2.87 -18.34 -15.12
C GLY A 386 -2.04 -19.50 -15.66
N LEU A 387 -2.13 -20.69 -15.06
CA LEU A 387 -1.56 -21.93 -15.60
C LEU A 387 -2.28 -22.41 -16.86
N GLU A 388 -3.61 -22.31 -16.91
CA GLU A 388 -4.41 -22.67 -18.09
C GLU A 388 -4.07 -21.78 -19.29
N LYS A 389 -4.04 -20.46 -19.11
CA LYS A 389 -3.65 -19.50 -20.16
C LYS A 389 -2.27 -19.79 -20.75
N ARG A 390 -1.35 -20.33 -19.94
CA ARG A 390 0.01 -20.70 -20.35
C ARG A 390 0.13 -22.12 -20.91
N ASN A 391 -0.97 -22.86 -21.02
CA ASN A 391 -0.97 -24.29 -21.36
C ASN A 391 -0.07 -25.13 -20.43
N ARG A 392 -0.08 -24.79 -19.13
CA ARG A 392 0.69 -25.43 -18.06
C ARG A 392 -0.18 -26.09 -17.00
N TRP A 393 -1.50 -26.01 -17.14
CA TRP A 393 -2.47 -26.75 -16.34
C TRP A 393 -2.51 -28.24 -16.72
N THR A 394 -1.43 -28.95 -16.42
CA THR A 394 -1.28 -30.37 -16.80
C THR A 394 -2.04 -31.30 -15.85
N ARG A 395 -2.28 -32.54 -16.29
CA ARG A 395 -2.84 -33.60 -15.43
C ARG A 395 -2.03 -33.79 -14.14
N ARG A 396 -0.71 -33.64 -14.18
CA ARG A 396 0.15 -33.74 -13.00
C ARG A 396 -0.16 -32.68 -11.96
N VAL A 397 -0.34 -31.42 -12.38
CA VAL A 397 -0.64 -30.32 -11.45
C VAL A 397 -2.00 -30.55 -10.77
N ARG A 398 -3.03 -30.90 -11.55
CA ARG A 398 -4.36 -31.28 -11.04
C ARG A 398 -4.30 -32.42 -10.03
N ASN A 399 -3.66 -33.52 -10.41
CA ASN A 399 -3.53 -34.69 -9.54
C ASN A 399 -2.81 -34.34 -8.23
N LEU A 400 -1.86 -33.40 -8.24
CA LEU A 400 -1.17 -32.97 -7.03
C LEU A 400 -2.12 -32.15 -6.14
N GLN A 401 -2.86 -31.19 -6.69
CA GLN A 401 -3.80 -30.36 -5.92
C GLN A 401 -4.98 -31.16 -5.34
N GLU A 402 -5.43 -32.20 -6.04
CA GLU A 402 -6.52 -33.09 -5.61
C GLU A 402 -6.06 -34.19 -4.61
N MET A 403 -4.76 -34.30 -4.35
CA MET A 403 -4.21 -35.36 -3.50
C MET A 403 -4.49 -35.08 -2.03
N VAL A 404 -5.25 -35.97 -1.37
CA VAL A 404 -5.64 -35.83 0.05
C VAL A 404 -4.45 -35.72 1.03
N SER A 405 -3.28 -36.28 0.66
CA SER A 405 -2.08 -36.18 1.49
C SER A 405 -1.36 -34.84 1.39
N GLU A 406 -1.70 -34.00 0.42
CA GLU A 406 -1.13 -32.66 0.33
C GLU A 406 -1.71 -31.76 1.43
N PRO A 407 -0.87 -30.94 2.09
CA PRO A 407 -1.38 -29.95 3.03
C PRO A 407 -2.13 -28.84 2.27
N ASP A 408 -2.89 -28.04 2.99
CA ASP A 408 -3.36 -26.76 2.45
C ASP A 408 -2.13 -25.88 2.15
N TRP A 409 -1.83 -25.69 0.86
CA TRP A 409 -0.64 -24.95 0.42
C TRP A 409 -0.66 -23.49 0.85
N HIS A 410 -1.83 -22.85 0.94
CA HIS A 410 -1.95 -21.46 1.36
C HIS A 410 -1.59 -21.34 2.84
N ALA A 411 -2.32 -22.04 3.70
CA ALA A 411 -2.08 -22.00 5.14
C ALA A 411 -0.65 -22.46 5.50
N CYS A 412 -0.16 -23.50 4.84
CA CYS A 412 1.17 -24.05 5.11
C CYS A 412 2.30 -23.07 4.72
N SER A 413 2.22 -22.45 3.54
CA SER A 413 3.22 -21.47 3.10
C SER A 413 3.16 -20.18 3.91
N GLN A 414 1.97 -19.68 4.26
CA GLN A 414 1.81 -18.50 5.12
C GLN A 414 2.37 -18.76 6.52
N ASN A 415 2.12 -19.92 7.11
CA ASN A 415 2.71 -20.28 8.39
C ASN A 415 4.24 -20.34 8.30
N TRP A 416 4.80 -20.88 7.22
CA TRP A 416 6.24 -20.88 6.99
C TRP A 416 6.81 -19.45 6.91
N ILE A 417 6.18 -18.58 6.12
CA ILE A 417 6.57 -17.17 5.95
C ILE A 417 6.52 -16.43 7.29
N ALA A 418 5.43 -16.60 8.05
CA ALA A 418 5.27 -15.99 9.37
C ALA A 418 6.38 -16.45 10.33
N GLN A 419 6.70 -17.75 10.36
CA GLN A 419 7.80 -18.27 11.18
C GLN A 419 9.16 -17.71 10.74
N HIS A 420 9.41 -17.60 9.44
CA HIS A 420 10.65 -17.00 8.90
C HIS A 420 10.80 -15.54 9.34
N LEU A 421 9.75 -14.73 9.19
CA LEU A 421 9.74 -13.33 9.60
C LEU A 421 9.92 -13.18 11.12
N ASN A 422 9.34 -14.07 11.92
CA ASN A 422 9.53 -14.09 13.37
C ASN A 422 10.98 -14.45 13.75
N CYS A 423 11.62 -15.37 13.02
CA CYS A 423 13.03 -15.69 13.22
C CYS A 423 13.94 -14.50 12.89
N LEU A 424 13.68 -13.77 11.79
CA LEU A 424 14.41 -12.55 11.45
C LEU A 424 14.25 -11.47 12.55
N ARG A 425 13.02 -11.25 13.02
CA ARG A 425 12.77 -10.31 14.12
C ARG A 425 13.52 -10.72 15.38
N ALA A 426 13.51 -12.00 15.73
CA ALA A 426 14.24 -12.52 16.88
C ALA A 426 15.76 -12.38 16.74
N LYS A 427 16.31 -12.53 15.53
CA LYS A 427 17.73 -12.27 15.24
C LYS A 427 18.10 -10.80 15.51
N GLN A 428 17.21 -9.87 15.16
CA GLN A 428 17.42 -8.43 15.35
C GLN A 428 17.24 -7.97 16.81
N THR A 429 16.16 -8.40 17.47
CA THR A 429 15.74 -7.85 18.77
C THR A 429 15.89 -8.81 19.94
N GLY A 430 16.24 -10.07 19.68
CA GLY A 430 15.95 -11.16 20.60
C GLY A 430 14.45 -11.44 20.71
N TRP A 431 14.11 -12.54 21.38
CA TRP A 431 12.72 -12.83 21.76
C TRP A 431 12.31 -12.00 22.97
N LYS A 432 11.13 -11.36 22.93
CA LYS A 432 10.67 -10.51 24.05
C LYS A 432 10.47 -11.32 25.32
N GLU A 433 10.93 -10.79 26.46
CA GLU A 433 10.81 -11.47 27.75
C GLU A 433 9.37 -11.72 28.20
N LYS A 434 8.44 -10.83 27.86
CA LYS A 434 7.03 -10.89 28.24
C LYS A 434 6.15 -10.51 27.04
N PRO A 435 5.72 -11.46 26.20
CA PRO A 435 4.77 -11.17 25.13
C PRO A 435 3.46 -10.67 25.70
N LEU A 436 2.75 -9.86 24.90
CA LEU A 436 1.41 -9.40 25.22
C LEU A 436 0.44 -10.59 25.32
N ASN A 437 0.58 -11.56 24.41
CA ASN A 437 -0.27 -12.74 24.32
C ASN A 437 0.60 -14.01 24.43
N CYS A 438 0.49 -14.69 25.56
CA CYS A 438 1.01 -16.05 25.74
C CYS A 438 -0.10 -16.96 26.20
N GLU A 439 -0.17 -18.12 25.57
CA GLU A 439 -1.05 -19.21 25.94
C GLU A 439 -0.22 -20.41 26.39
N ILE A 440 -0.85 -21.30 27.16
CA ILE A 440 -0.29 -22.61 27.44
C ILE A 440 -1.00 -23.60 26.53
N ILE A 441 -0.23 -24.37 25.78
CA ILE A 441 -0.74 -25.46 24.96
C ILE A 441 -0.20 -26.79 25.48
N LEU A 442 -1.04 -27.81 25.49
CA LEU A 442 -0.61 -29.20 25.68
C LEU A 442 -0.46 -29.86 24.34
N VAL A 443 0.69 -30.46 24.10
CA VAL A 443 0.94 -31.33 22.95
C VAL A 443 0.97 -32.76 23.44
N ILE A 444 0.05 -33.57 22.93
CA ILE A 444 -0.12 -34.97 23.29
C ILE A 444 0.25 -35.81 22.08
N ARG A 445 1.25 -36.68 22.21
CA ARG A 445 1.58 -37.66 21.18
C ARG A 445 0.72 -38.90 21.38
N SER A 446 -0.11 -39.22 20.40
CA SER A 446 -1.09 -40.32 20.51
C SER A 446 -0.42 -41.68 20.73
N ALA A 447 0.68 -41.94 20.02
CA ALA A 447 1.34 -43.25 19.97
C ALA A 447 1.79 -43.80 21.33
N ASP A 448 2.20 -42.92 22.25
CA ASP A 448 2.70 -43.31 23.58
C ASP A 448 2.06 -42.52 24.73
N GLY A 449 1.12 -41.63 24.41
CA GLY A 449 0.47 -40.76 25.37
C GLY A 449 1.42 -39.74 26.02
N PHE A 450 2.57 -39.44 25.41
CA PHE A 450 3.49 -38.42 25.91
C PHE A 450 2.81 -37.05 25.90
N ILE A 451 2.91 -36.32 27.01
CA ILE A 451 2.34 -34.97 27.16
C ILE A 451 3.46 -33.98 27.39
N ALA A 452 3.54 -32.96 26.53
CA ALA A 452 4.36 -31.78 26.74
C ALA A 452 3.45 -30.56 26.96
N ALA A 453 3.79 -29.72 27.92
CA ALA A 453 3.19 -28.40 28.07
C ALA A 453 4.16 -27.37 27.50
N LEU A 454 3.63 -26.45 26.70
CA LEU A 454 4.39 -25.38 26.06
C LEU A 454 3.75 -24.05 26.39
N GLU A 455 4.58 -23.04 26.65
CA GLU A 455 4.12 -21.66 26.53
C GLU A 455 4.34 -21.25 25.08
N HIS A 456 3.25 -20.86 24.43
CA HIS A 456 3.21 -20.50 23.03
C HIS A 456 2.83 -19.02 22.92
N ALA A 457 3.61 -18.27 22.14
CA ALA A 457 3.33 -16.88 21.81
C ALA A 457 3.01 -16.80 20.31
N PRO A 458 1.75 -17.04 19.89
CA PRO A 458 1.40 -17.17 18.48
C PRO A 458 1.79 -15.94 17.66
N ASP A 459 1.55 -14.74 18.20
CA ASP A 459 1.86 -13.46 17.54
C ASP A 459 3.36 -13.20 17.38
N GLU A 460 4.18 -13.82 18.24
CA GLU A 460 5.64 -13.73 18.17
C GLU A 460 6.27 -14.96 17.50
N GLY A 461 5.47 -15.99 17.19
CA GLY A 461 5.91 -17.19 16.49
C GLY A 461 6.94 -18.04 17.23
N TRP A 462 6.99 -18.00 18.56
CA TRP A 462 7.85 -18.87 19.35
C TRP A 462 7.06 -19.72 20.34
N ALA A 463 7.68 -20.83 20.73
CA ALA A 463 7.23 -21.66 21.84
C ALA A 463 8.41 -21.99 22.76
N ARG A 464 8.13 -22.28 24.02
CA ARG A 464 9.09 -22.84 24.97
C ARG A 464 8.42 -23.90 25.83
N SER A 465 9.21 -24.83 26.34
CA SER A 465 8.69 -25.88 27.20
C SER A 465 8.32 -25.36 28.59
N VAL A 466 7.38 -26.07 29.22
CA VAL A 466 6.95 -25.83 30.60
C VAL A 466 7.28 -27.08 31.41
N LEU A 467 7.89 -26.91 32.58
CA LEU A 467 8.21 -28.00 33.51
C LEU A 467 6.92 -28.66 34.01
N ASN A 468 7.03 -29.94 34.37
CA ASN A 468 5.97 -30.69 35.05
C ASN A 468 4.57 -30.53 34.40
N PRO A 469 4.40 -30.92 33.12
CA PRO A 469 3.10 -30.87 32.44
C PRO A 469 2.01 -31.63 33.21
N GLU A 470 2.38 -32.65 33.99
CA GLU A 470 1.47 -33.42 34.84
C GLU A 470 0.75 -32.57 35.88
N THR A 471 1.42 -31.57 36.46
CA THR A 471 0.81 -30.67 37.44
C THR A 471 -0.27 -29.80 36.79
N LEU A 472 -0.01 -29.34 35.56
CA LEU A 472 -1.00 -28.61 34.77
C LEU A 472 -2.17 -29.52 34.39
N VAL A 473 -1.90 -30.76 33.97
CA VAL A 473 -2.93 -31.73 33.59
C VAL A 473 -3.84 -32.09 34.78
N ALA A 474 -3.29 -32.21 35.99
CA ALA A 474 -4.05 -32.49 37.20
C ALA A 474 -5.05 -31.38 37.57
N GLU A 475 -4.79 -30.14 37.15
CA GLU A 475 -5.66 -28.98 37.37
C GLU A 475 -6.71 -28.80 36.27
N LEU A 476 -6.65 -29.60 35.18
CA LEU A 476 -7.62 -29.48 34.08
C LEU A 476 -9.00 -30.03 34.45
N PRO A 477 -10.08 -29.44 33.90
CA PRO A 477 -11.41 -30.02 34.01
C PRO A 477 -11.45 -31.48 33.55
N THR A 478 -12.27 -32.30 34.22
CA THR A 478 -12.43 -33.74 33.91
C THR A 478 -12.78 -34.02 32.45
N SER A 479 -13.46 -33.07 31.78
CA SER A 479 -13.76 -33.14 30.35
C SER A 479 -12.51 -33.17 29.47
N ILE A 480 -11.48 -32.39 29.81
CA ILE A 480 -10.21 -32.35 29.06
C ILE A 480 -9.40 -33.61 29.34
N ALA A 481 -9.36 -34.08 30.59
CA ALA A 481 -8.71 -35.34 30.94
C ALA A 481 -9.26 -36.53 30.12
N ARG A 482 -10.56 -36.51 29.80
CA ARG A 482 -11.19 -37.49 28.91
C ARG A 482 -10.68 -37.40 27.47
N VAL A 483 -10.52 -36.18 26.92
CA VAL A 483 -9.90 -35.98 25.59
C VAL A 483 -8.48 -36.54 25.54
N ILE A 484 -7.69 -36.38 26.62
CA ILE A 484 -6.34 -36.96 26.73
C ILE A 484 -6.37 -38.48 26.73
N LEU A 485 -7.37 -39.10 27.37
CA LEU A 485 -7.53 -40.57 27.37
C LEU A 485 -7.97 -41.09 25.99
N ASP A 486 -8.91 -40.41 25.35
CA ASP A 486 -9.41 -40.77 24.02
C ASP A 486 -8.31 -40.60 22.94
N ALA A 487 -7.42 -39.62 23.11
CA ALA A 487 -6.26 -39.37 22.26
C ALA A 487 -5.26 -40.54 22.16
N LYS A 488 -5.27 -41.46 23.14
CA LYS A 488 -4.39 -42.64 23.16
C LYS A 488 -4.89 -43.79 22.28
N SER A 489 -6.03 -43.61 21.60
CA SER A 489 -6.52 -44.59 20.62
C SER A 489 -5.56 -44.66 19.41
N PRO A 490 -5.21 -45.88 18.93
CA PRO A 490 -4.34 -46.05 17.75
C PRO A 490 -4.88 -45.41 16.46
N ASP A 491 -6.17 -45.06 16.43
CA ASP A 491 -6.81 -44.38 15.31
C ASP A 491 -6.75 -42.85 15.39
N SER A 492 -6.16 -42.28 16.45
CA SER A 492 -6.09 -40.82 16.63
C SER A 492 -4.98 -40.17 15.78
N ALA A 493 -5.10 -38.86 15.55
CA ALA A 493 -4.02 -38.08 14.95
C ALA A 493 -2.71 -38.26 15.75
N ALA A 494 -1.57 -38.30 15.06
CA ALA A 494 -0.26 -38.53 15.67
C ALA A 494 0.02 -37.56 16.84
N TYR A 495 -0.49 -36.34 16.75
CA TYR A 495 -0.42 -35.31 17.77
C TYR A 495 -1.76 -34.60 17.95
N ILE A 496 -2.10 -34.30 19.20
CA ILE A 496 -3.24 -33.46 19.57
C ILE A 496 -2.71 -32.24 20.33
N THR A 497 -3.12 -31.04 19.90
CA THR A 497 -2.79 -29.79 20.59
C THR A 497 -4.03 -29.26 21.28
N LEU A 498 -3.95 -29.04 22.59
CA LEU A 498 -5.03 -28.47 23.39
C LEU A 498 -4.59 -27.12 23.93
N GLN A 499 -5.31 -26.06 23.56
CA GLN A 499 -5.11 -24.73 24.11
C GLN A 499 -5.77 -24.64 25.48
N ILE A 500 -5.01 -24.20 26.49
CA ILE A 500 -5.51 -23.96 27.84
C ILE A 500 -5.61 -22.45 28.04
N GLU A 501 -6.84 -21.96 28.24
CA GLU A 501 -7.05 -20.56 28.61
C GLU A 501 -6.33 -20.23 29.92
N ARG A 502 -5.54 -19.17 29.89
CA ARG A 502 -4.65 -18.76 30.98
C ARG A 502 -5.46 -18.19 32.14
N THR A 503 -6.00 -19.05 33.00
CA THR A 503 -6.74 -18.61 34.20
C THR A 503 -5.81 -18.16 35.34
N ARG A 504 -4.52 -18.58 35.33
CA ARG A 504 -3.50 -18.15 36.31
C ARG A 504 -2.12 -17.98 35.71
N SER A 505 -1.32 -17.14 36.37
CA SER A 505 0.09 -16.89 36.09
C SER A 505 0.92 -18.17 36.33
N VAL A 506 1.48 -18.74 35.26
CA VAL A 506 2.44 -19.88 35.29
C VAL A 506 3.86 -19.42 35.67
N GLN A 507 3.97 -18.31 36.41
CA GLN A 507 5.27 -17.76 36.85
C GLN A 507 5.96 -18.76 37.79
N GLY A 508 7.05 -19.38 37.33
CA GLY A 508 7.88 -20.30 38.10
C GLY A 508 8.12 -21.68 37.47
N ILE A 509 7.50 -21.99 36.33
CA ILE A 509 7.53 -23.35 35.73
C ILE A 509 8.15 -23.34 34.30
N LEU A 510 8.68 -22.21 33.84
CA LEU A 510 9.14 -22.03 32.46
C LEU A 510 10.55 -22.62 32.30
N PHE A 511 10.78 -23.47 31.29
CA PHE A 511 12.06 -24.14 31.08
C PHE A 511 12.44 -24.27 29.61
N GLY A 512 13.75 -24.24 29.35
CA GLY A 512 14.30 -24.33 28.01
C GLY A 512 14.37 -22.98 27.30
N GLU A 513 15.03 -23.00 26.15
CA GLU A 513 15.17 -21.85 25.28
C GLU A 513 13.88 -21.59 24.50
N ARG A 514 13.65 -20.32 24.14
CA ARG A 514 12.60 -19.99 23.18
C ARG A 514 13.04 -20.46 21.81
N LEU A 515 12.22 -21.29 21.20
CA LEU A 515 12.44 -21.82 19.86
C LEU A 515 11.31 -21.34 18.95
N PRO A 516 11.55 -21.26 17.62
CA PRO A 516 10.47 -21.09 16.66
C PRO A 516 9.33 -22.07 16.94
N ALA A 517 8.08 -21.59 16.96
CA ALA A 517 6.94 -22.36 17.45
C ALA A 517 6.77 -23.67 16.70
N TYR A 518 7.05 -23.67 15.39
CA TYR A 518 6.95 -24.86 14.55
C TYR A 518 7.84 -26.03 15.01
N ARG A 519 8.91 -25.76 15.78
CA ARG A 519 9.81 -26.82 16.31
C ARG A 519 9.23 -27.58 17.50
N LEU A 520 8.20 -27.02 18.15
CA LEU A 520 7.60 -27.60 19.36
C LEU A 520 6.10 -27.85 19.19
N VAL A 521 5.44 -27.17 18.25
CA VAL A 521 4.00 -27.27 18.00
C VAL A 521 3.77 -28.04 16.69
N PRO A 522 3.52 -29.36 16.74
CA PRO A 522 3.53 -30.23 15.56
C PRO A 522 2.35 -29.96 14.60
N ASN A 523 1.30 -29.30 15.09
CA ASN A 523 0.15 -28.92 14.28
C ASN A 523 0.38 -27.63 13.47
N LEU A 524 1.45 -26.88 13.74
CA LEU A 524 1.91 -25.81 12.85
C LEU A 524 2.58 -26.45 11.63
N ARG A 525 1.77 -27.01 10.74
CA ARG A 525 2.24 -27.56 9.47
C ARG A 525 2.85 -26.44 8.62
N ILE A 526 4.17 -26.29 8.67
CA ILE A 526 4.90 -25.29 7.89
C ILE A 526 5.60 -25.87 6.65
N MET A 527 5.63 -27.20 6.48
CA MET A 527 6.37 -27.84 5.38
C MET A 527 5.44 -28.61 4.44
N VAL A 528 5.80 -28.61 3.15
CA VAL A 528 5.23 -29.52 2.15
C VAL A 528 6.02 -30.83 2.14
N GLY A 529 5.37 -31.90 2.63
CA GLY A 529 5.95 -33.23 2.76
C GLY A 529 6.40 -33.56 4.20
N PRO A 530 6.67 -34.84 4.50
CA PRO A 530 7.20 -35.23 5.80
C PRO A 530 8.55 -34.54 6.04
N PRO A 531 8.84 -34.07 7.27
CA PRO A 531 10.14 -33.50 7.58
C PRO A 531 11.25 -34.47 7.16
N ARG A 532 12.33 -33.97 6.54
CA ARG A 532 13.47 -34.81 6.13
C ARG A 532 14.11 -35.56 7.31
N ASN A 533 13.82 -35.13 8.54
CA ASN A 533 14.15 -35.84 9.75
C ASN A 533 12.95 -35.74 10.74
N PRO A 534 12.13 -36.79 10.90
CA PRO A 534 11.04 -36.77 11.86
C PRO A 534 11.51 -36.61 13.32
N GLU A 535 12.79 -36.88 13.62
CA GLU A 535 13.38 -36.62 14.95
C GLU A 535 13.65 -35.13 15.20
N LEU A 536 13.65 -34.28 14.16
CA LEU A 536 13.80 -32.83 14.32
C LEU A 536 12.51 -32.14 14.78
N GLU A 537 11.32 -32.73 14.56
CA GLU A 537 10.03 -32.14 14.96
C GLU A 537 9.73 -32.30 16.46
N PHE A 538 10.39 -33.22 17.13
CA PHE A 538 10.47 -33.27 18.59
C PHE A 538 11.85 -33.82 18.93
N LYS A 539 12.90 -32.98 18.84
CA LYS A 539 14.08 -33.21 19.69
C LYS A 539 13.50 -33.44 21.08
N LYS A 540 13.73 -34.63 21.68
CA LYS A 540 13.22 -34.98 23.01
C LYS A 540 13.27 -33.73 23.86
N VAL A 541 12.10 -33.13 24.13
CA VAL A 541 12.01 -31.99 25.04
C VAL A 541 12.74 -32.49 26.28
N PRO A 542 13.90 -31.90 26.65
CA PRO A 542 14.74 -32.48 27.68
C PRO A 542 13.86 -32.70 28.89
N THR A 543 13.68 -33.96 29.27
CA THR A 543 12.95 -34.24 30.50
C THR A 543 13.78 -33.68 31.65
N ILE A 544 13.16 -33.32 32.77
CA ILE A 544 13.90 -32.96 34.00
C ILE A 544 15.00 -34.02 34.28
N THR A 545 14.71 -35.28 34.00
CA THR A 545 15.63 -36.42 34.13
C THR A 545 16.84 -36.35 33.21
N ASP A 546 16.68 -35.89 31.96
CA ASP A 546 17.80 -35.72 31.03
C ASP A 546 18.70 -34.54 31.44
N HIS A 547 18.10 -33.43 31.88
CA HIS A 547 18.85 -32.26 32.31
C HIS A 547 19.54 -32.46 33.67
N TRP A 548 18.91 -33.19 34.61
CA TRP A 548 19.57 -33.59 35.86
C TRP A 548 20.76 -34.51 35.61
N ARG A 549 20.67 -35.43 34.64
CA ARG A 549 21.83 -36.26 34.23
C ARG A 549 22.94 -35.42 33.59
N ASP A 550 22.59 -34.45 32.76
CA ASP A 550 23.57 -33.58 32.10
C ASP A 550 24.25 -32.61 33.09
N CYS A 551 23.48 -32.05 34.03
CA CYS A 551 24.00 -31.21 35.12
C CYS A 551 24.83 -32.02 36.14
N GLN A 552 24.45 -33.27 36.45
CA GLN A 552 25.30 -34.16 37.26
C GLN A 552 26.60 -34.53 36.53
N SER A 553 26.54 -34.76 35.22
CA SER A 553 27.73 -35.07 34.41
C SER A 553 28.68 -33.86 34.30
N ARG A 554 28.14 -32.64 34.20
CA ARG A 554 28.92 -31.39 34.21
C ARG A 554 29.43 -30.98 35.59
N ALA A 555 28.82 -31.44 36.67
CA ALA A 555 29.29 -31.22 38.05
C ALA A 555 30.30 -32.28 38.52
N GLN A 556 30.42 -33.40 37.79
CA GLN A 556 31.40 -34.47 38.04
C GLN A 556 32.69 -34.32 37.20
N LEU A 557 32.67 -33.49 36.14
CA LEU A 557 33.84 -32.99 35.40
C LEU A 557 34.33 -31.69 36.04
#